data_AF-A0A382VHP1-F1
#
_entry.id   AF-A0A382VHP1-F1
#
_cell.length_a   1.000
_cell.length_b   1.000
_cell.length_c   1.000
_cell.angle_alpha   90.00
_cell.angle_beta   90.00
_cell.angle_gamma   90.00
#
_symmetry.space_group_name_H-M   'P 1'
#
loop_
_entity.id
_entity.type
_entity.pdbx_description
1 polymer ?
#
loop_
_entity_poly.entity_id
_entity_poly.type
_entity_poly.pdbx_seq_one_letter_code
_entity_poly.pdbx_strand_id
1 'polypeptide(L)'
;MFDQLVFLVIGIVLGGVIIGIIFWLFNIKKLKVDPSSVNQLITNLKTDQAERDGKIQEKLETFSTIGKDMEKEAENMRNIFIRGGPQRIGKVGEWQLKNILDKIELREKEEYEFRKRYQAVDGSTQELDVIVHLPGKRDVIIDSKVSLSGWEEYVNAKN
;
A
#
# COMPACT_ATOMS: atom_id res chain seq x y z
N MET A 1 46.88 -55.07 58.26
CA MET A 1 46.36 -53.83 58.90
C MET A 1 46.17 -52.69 57.90
N PHE A 2 47.06 -52.52 56.91
CA PHE A 2 46.94 -51.46 55.87
C PHE A 2 45.72 -51.60 54.94
N ASP A 3 45.35 -52.81 54.52
CA ASP A 3 44.25 -53.01 53.56
C ASP A 3 42.87 -52.59 54.10
N GLN A 4 42.60 -52.78 55.40
CA GLN A 4 41.31 -52.37 55.99
C GLN A 4 41.13 -50.85 56.06
N LEU A 5 42.24 -50.11 56.16
CA LEU A 5 42.24 -48.65 56.17
C LEU A 5 41.91 -48.08 54.78
N VAL A 6 42.36 -48.74 53.71
CA VAL A 6 42.07 -48.34 52.32
C VAL A 6 40.58 -48.49 51.99
N PHE A 7 39.95 -49.59 52.41
CA PHE A 7 38.51 -49.80 52.19
C PHE A 7 37.63 -48.78 52.93
N LEU A 8 38.04 -48.35 54.13
CA LEU A 8 37.30 -47.36 54.92
C LEU A 8 37.33 -45.96 54.26
N VAL A 9 38.49 -45.55 53.72
CA VAL A 9 38.64 -44.26 53.03
C VAL A 9 37.84 -44.22 51.73
N ILE A 10 37.84 -45.31 50.94
CA ILE A 10 37.05 -45.40 49.70
C ILE A 10 35.54 -45.32 50.00
N GLY A 11 35.08 -45.97 51.08
CA GLY A 11 33.67 -45.94 51.50
C GLY A 11 33.17 -44.53 51.84
N ILE A 12 33.97 -43.73 52.56
CA ILE A 12 33.62 -42.34 52.91
C ILE A 12 33.55 -41.45 51.67
N VAL A 13 34.49 -41.61 50.74
CA VAL A 13 34.52 -40.85 49.48
C VAL A 13 33.30 -41.18 48.61
N LEU A 14 32.97 -42.47 48.47
CA LEU A 14 31.79 -42.89 47.70
C LEU A 14 30.47 -42.41 48.34
N GLY A 15 30.37 -42.43 49.67
CA GLY A 15 29.21 -41.91 50.39
C GLY A 15 29.00 -40.41 50.18
N GLY A 16 30.08 -39.62 50.23
CA GLY A 16 30.03 -38.17 49.98
C GLY A 16 29.59 -37.82 48.56
N VAL A 17 30.04 -38.57 47.56
CA VAL A 17 29.65 -38.37 46.15
C VAL A 17 28.15 -38.65 45.96
N ILE A 18 27.63 -39.72 46.54
CA ILE A 18 26.20 -40.07 46.44
C ILE A 18 25.32 -38.99 47.08
N ILE A 19 25.69 -38.52 48.28
CA ILE A 19 24.96 -37.45 48.97
C ILE A 19 24.99 -36.15 48.16
N GLY A 20 26.15 -35.81 47.57
CA GLY A 20 26.29 -34.64 46.70
C GLY A 20 25.40 -34.73 45.46
N ILE A 21 25.32 -35.90 44.82
CA ILE A 21 24.44 -36.13 43.67
C ILE A 21 22.96 -36.03 44.07
N ILE A 22 22.57 -36.58 45.21
CA ILE A 22 21.20 -36.47 45.72
C ILE A 22 20.85 -35.01 46.02
N PHE A 23 21.76 -34.26 46.65
CA PHE A 23 21.58 -32.83 46.92
C PHE A 23 21.50 -32.00 45.63
N TRP A 24 22.33 -32.32 44.64
CA TRP A 24 22.31 -31.67 43.33
C TRP A 24 21.00 -31.96 42.57
N LEU A 25 20.54 -33.22 42.58
CA LEU A 25 19.24 -33.62 42.03
C LEU A 25 18.07 -32.89 42.72
N PHE A 26 18.20 -32.64 44.03
CA PHE A 26 17.21 -31.87 44.78
C PHE A 26 17.22 -30.38 44.39
N ASN A 27 18.40 -29.79 44.17
CA ASN A 27 18.54 -28.38 43.77
C ASN A 27 18.02 -28.11 42.35
N ILE A 28 18.18 -29.05 41.40
CA ILE A 28 17.67 -28.91 40.02
C ILE A 28 16.14 -28.83 39.96
N LYS A 29 15.43 -29.54 40.87
CA LYS A 29 13.96 -29.50 40.93
C LYS A 29 13.39 -28.15 41.37
N LYS A 30 14.22 -27.20 41.81
CA LYS A 30 13.80 -25.86 42.25
C LYS A 30 13.62 -24.84 41.12
N LEU A 31 13.91 -25.20 39.87
CA LEU A 31 13.56 -24.43 38.66
C LEU A 31 12.06 -24.59 38.35
N LYS A 32 11.18 -24.17 39.27
CA LYS A 32 9.74 -24.10 39.00
C LYS A 32 9.45 -22.73 38.40
N VAL A 33 9.14 -22.73 37.10
CA VAL A 33 8.63 -21.57 36.37
C VAL A 33 7.45 -20.99 37.14
N ASP A 34 7.53 -19.70 37.46
CA ASP A 34 6.53 -18.97 38.25
C ASP A 34 5.19 -18.91 37.47
N PRO A 35 4.10 -19.49 37.99
CA PRO A 35 2.80 -19.50 37.31
C PRO A 35 2.26 -18.10 36.98
N SER A 36 2.67 -17.07 37.73
CA SER A 36 2.23 -15.70 37.50
C SER A 36 2.80 -15.09 36.22
N SER A 37 4.07 -15.36 35.92
CA SER A 37 4.74 -14.91 34.69
C SER A 37 4.14 -15.56 33.43
N VAL A 38 3.75 -16.84 33.52
CA VAL A 38 3.10 -17.56 32.42
C VAL A 38 1.71 -16.99 32.15
N ASN A 39 0.93 -16.70 33.20
CA ASN A 39 -0.38 -16.08 33.04
C ASN A 39 -0.27 -14.67 32.44
N GLN A 40 0.74 -13.88 32.84
CA GLN A 40 1.00 -12.57 32.26
C GLN A 40 1.42 -12.65 30.79
N LEU A 41 2.26 -13.60 30.39
CA LEU A 41 2.57 -13.83 28.98
C LEU A 41 1.33 -14.24 28.19
N ILE A 42 0.48 -15.11 28.75
CA ILE A 42 -0.76 -15.52 28.09
C ILE A 42 -1.71 -14.34 27.94
N THR A 43 -1.86 -13.47 28.93
CA THR A 43 -2.71 -12.28 28.81
C THR A 43 -2.15 -11.30 27.79
N ASN A 44 -0.84 -11.04 27.81
CA ASN A 44 -0.21 -10.11 26.88
C ASN A 44 -0.24 -10.64 25.44
N LEU A 45 -0.04 -11.95 25.23
CA LEU A 45 -0.20 -12.57 23.91
C LEU A 45 -1.65 -12.49 23.41
N LYS A 46 -2.63 -12.69 24.30
CA LYS A 46 -4.05 -12.54 23.95
C LYS A 46 -4.40 -11.10 23.60
N THR A 47 -3.86 -10.11 24.32
CA THR A 47 -4.07 -8.69 24.00
C THR A 47 -3.37 -8.29 22.72
N ASP A 48 -2.14 -8.75 22.49
CA ASP A 48 -1.38 -8.50 21.25
C ASP A 48 -2.08 -9.13 20.04
N GLN A 49 -2.65 -10.33 20.20
CA GLN A 49 -3.47 -10.97 19.18
C GLN A 49 -4.75 -10.16 18.90
N ALA A 50 -5.48 -9.77 19.94
CA ALA A 50 -6.69 -8.95 19.78
C ALA A 50 -6.41 -7.59 19.12
N GLU A 51 -5.28 -6.96 19.46
CA GLU A 51 -4.86 -5.68 18.83
C GLU A 51 -4.47 -5.87 17.36
N ARG A 52 -3.77 -6.95 17.02
CA ARG A 52 -3.44 -7.30 15.63
C ARG A 52 -4.68 -7.60 14.81
N ASP A 53 -5.62 -8.37 15.36
CA ASP A 53 -6.88 -8.70 14.70
C ASP A 53 -7.71 -7.44 14.47
N GLY A 54 -7.76 -6.52 15.45
CA GLY A 54 -8.38 -5.21 15.31
C GLY A 54 -7.75 -4.35 14.21
N LYS A 55 -6.42 -4.27 14.15
CA LYS A 55 -5.69 -3.55 13.09
C LYS A 55 -5.90 -4.16 11.69
N ILE A 56 -6.02 -5.49 11.61
CA ILE A 56 -6.32 -6.19 10.35
C ILE A 56 -7.75 -5.88 9.91
N GLN A 57 -8.71 -5.93 10.84
CA GLN A 57 -10.10 -5.60 10.56
C GLN A 57 -10.25 -4.14 10.11
N GLU A 58 -9.60 -3.19 10.79
CA GLU A 58 -9.57 -1.77 10.39
C GLU A 58 -8.98 -1.58 9.00
N LYS A 59 -7.86 -2.25 8.69
CA LYS A 59 -7.26 -2.20 7.34
C LYS A 59 -8.16 -2.83 6.28
N LEU A 60 -8.86 -3.93 6.58
CA LEU A 60 -9.82 -4.55 5.66
C LEU A 60 -11.02 -3.65 5.42
N GLU A 61 -11.55 -2.99 6.45
CA GLU A 61 -12.63 -2.01 6.34
C GLU A 61 -12.20 -0.79 5.53
N THR A 62 -10.98 -0.30 5.75
CA THR A 62 -10.37 0.77 4.97
C THR A 62 -10.21 0.35 3.51
N PHE A 63 -9.67 -0.84 3.25
CA PHE A 63 -9.48 -1.36 1.89
C PHE A 63 -10.82 -1.60 1.18
N SER A 64 -11.83 -2.09 1.90
CA SER A 64 -13.21 -2.24 1.40
C SER A 64 -13.82 -0.89 1.02
N THR A 65 -13.63 0.13 1.87
CA THR A 65 -14.06 1.51 1.58
C THR A 65 -13.36 2.06 0.34
N ILE A 66 -12.04 1.92 0.26
CA ILE A 66 -11.24 2.32 -0.92
C ILE A 66 -11.74 1.59 -2.18
N GLY A 67 -12.03 0.30 -2.08
CA GLY A 67 -12.57 -0.49 -3.19
C GLY A 67 -13.92 0.04 -3.68
N LYS A 68 -14.83 0.39 -2.77
CA LYS A 68 -16.14 0.98 -3.10
C LYS A 68 -16.01 2.36 -3.74
N ASP A 69 -15.12 3.20 -3.20
CA ASP A 69 -14.87 4.53 -3.77
C ASP A 69 -14.28 4.42 -5.18
N MET A 70 -13.35 3.49 -5.39
CA MET A 70 -12.75 3.21 -6.70
C MET A 70 -13.79 2.68 -7.70
N GLU A 71 -14.68 1.78 -7.28
CA GLU A 71 -15.79 1.28 -8.11
C GLU A 71 -16.71 2.42 -8.55
N LYS A 72 -17.07 3.30 -7.61
CA LYS A 72 -17.90 4.49 -7.87
C LYS A 72 -17.21 5.49 -8.79
N GLU A 73 -15.92 5.76 -8.60
CA GLU A 73 -15.14 6.63 -9.47
C GLU A 73 -15.08 6.05 -10.90
N ALA A 74 -14.82 4.75 -11.03
CA ALA A 74 -14.80 4.04 -12.30
C ALA A 74 -16.17 4.04 -12.99
N GLU A 75 -17.26 3.88 -12.24
CA GLU A 75 -18.62 3.99 -12.75
C GLU A 75 -18.94 5.41 -13.21
N ASN A 76 -18.56 6.43 -12.45
CA ASN A 76 -18.70 7.83 -12.83
C ASN A 76 -17.93 8.16 -14.11
N MET A 77 -16.66 7.72 -14.20
CA MET A 77 -15.86 7.85 -15.41
C MET A 77 -16.54 7.14 -16.59
N ARG A 78 -16.99 5.89 -16.43
CA ARG A 78 -17.77 5.17 -17.46
C ARG A 78 -19.01 5.94 -17.89
N ASN A 79 -19.78 6.47 -16.94
CA ASN A 79 -20.98 7.23 -17.23
C ASN A 79 -20.65 8.53 -17.99
N ILE A 80 -19.56 9.22 -17.64
CA ILE A 80 -19.07 10.39 -18.37
C ILE A 80 -18.65 10.00 -19.79
N PHE A 81 -17.97 8.86 -19.97
CA PHE A 81 -17.50 8.42 -21.28
C PHE A 81 -18.61 7.86 -22.19
N ILE A 82 -19.61 7.15 -21.63
CA ILE A 82 -20.66 6.47 -22.41
C ILE A 82 -21.88 7.38 -22.59
N ARG A 83 -22.37 8.01 -21.51
CA ARG A 83 -23.55 8.88 -21.56
C ARG A 83 -23.19 10.33 -21.87
N GLY A 84 -21.89 10.60 -22.02
CA GLY A 84 -21.21 11.88 -22.19
C GLY A 84 -21.74 12.81 -23.27
N GLY A 85 -22.10 12.22 -24.41
CA GLY A 85 -22.03 12.93 -25.68
C GLY A 85 -20.58 13.32 -26.04
N PRO A 86 -20.31 13.61 -27.32
CA PRO A 86 -18.95 13.89 -27.81
C PRO A 86 -18.25 15.06 -27.07
N GLN A 87 -19.01 16.09 -26.66
CA GLN A 87 -18.42 17.26 -26.00
C GLN A 87 -17.86 16.96 -24.60
N ARG A 88 -18.50 16.08 -23.80
CA ARG A 88 -17.97 15.75 -22.46
C ARG A 88 -16.74 14.86 -22.56
N ILE A 89 -16.71 13.95 -23.53
CA ILE A 89 -15.55 13.10 -23.84
C ILE A 89 -14.36 13.97 -24.27
N GLY A 90 -14.59 14.94 -25.15
CA GLY A 90 -13.59 15.93 -25.55
C GLY A 90 -12.97 16.65 -24.36
N LYS A 91 -13.81 17.16 -23.43
CA LYS A 91 -13.32 17.81 -22.20
C LYS A 91 -12.45 16.93 -21.32
N VAL A 92 -12.67 15.62 -21.27
CA VAL A 92 -11.79 14.70 -20.53
C VAL A 92 -10.44 14.56 -21.24
N GLY A 93 -10.45 14.52 -22.57
CA GLY A 93 -9.22 14.60 -23.38
C GLY A 93 -8.43 15.88 -23.11
N GLU A 94 -9.11 17.03 -23.12
CA GLU A 94 -8.52 18.34 -22.84
C GLU A 94 -7.91 18.38 -21.42
N TRP A 95 -8.65 17.86 -20.41
CA TRP A 95 -8.17 17.78 -19.03
C TRP A 95 -6.94 16.86 -18.89
N GLN A 96 -6.97 15.70 -19.54
CA GLN A 96 -5.83 14.79 -19.53
C GLN A 96 -4.61 15.40 -20.22
N LEU A 97 -4.82 16.15 -21.31
CA LEU A 97 -3.75 16.90 -21.97
C LEU A 97 -3.16 17.95 -21.03
N LYS A 98 -3.99 18.73 -20.33
CA LYS A 98 -3.51 19.69 -19.31
C LYS A 98 -2.66 19.00 -18.24
N ASN A 99 -3.15 17.88 -17.68
CA ASN A 99 -2.40 17.12 -16.67
C ASN A 99 -1.04 16.63 -17.17
N ILE A 100 -0.93 16.26 -18.44
CA ILE A 100 0.35 15.84 -19.03
C ILE A 100 1.31 17.03 -19.08
N LEU A 101 0.84 18.19 -19.55
CA LEU A 101 1.62 19.44 -19.62
C LEU A 101 2.09 19.89 -18.23
N ASP A 102 1.19 19.87 -17.24
CA ASP A 102 1.53 20.20 -15.85
C ASP A 102 2.61 19.24 -15.30
N LYS A 103 2.56 17.95 -15.65
CA LYS A 103 3.54 16.94 -15.21
C LYS A 103 4.92 17.09 -15.83
N ILE A 104 5.00 17.62 -17.05
CA ILE A 104 6.28 17.98 -17.69
C ILE A 104 6.74 19.38 -17.28
N GLU A 105 6.13 19.94 -16.22
CA GLU A 105 6.46 21.21 -15.58
C GLU A 105 6.37 22.42 -16.52
N LEU A 106 5.58 22.30 -17.59
CA LEU A 106 5.28 23.41 -18.48
C LEU A 106 4.38 24.42 -17.75
N ARG A 107 4.75 25.70 -17.78
CA ARG A 107 4.02 26.77 -17.08
C ARG A 107 2.88 27.31 -17.94
N GLU A 108 1.65 27.21 -17.44
CA GLU A 108 0.47 27.77 -18.08
C GLU A 108 0.60 29.30 -18.20
N LYS A 109 0.22 29.85 -19.37
CA LYS A 109 0.35 31.25 -19.79
C LYS A 109 1.77 31.74 -20.12
N GLU A 110 2.80 30.95 -19.85
CA GLU A 110 4.18 31.28 -20.25
C GLU A 110 4.68 30.34 -21.35
N GLU A 111 4.67 29.04 -21.09
CA GLU A 111 5.21 28.02 -21.98
C GLU A 111 4.11 27.27 -22.72
N TYR A 112 2.87 27.31 -22.22
CA TYR A 112 1.70 26.88 -22.99
C TYR A 112 0.45 27.70 -22.65
N GLU A 113 -0.49 27.81 -23.59
CA GLU A 113 -1.82 28.38 -23.41
C GLU A 113 -2.88 27.31 -23.62
N PHE A 114 -3.93 27.32 -22.79
CA PHE A 114 -5.05 26.40 -22.84
C PHE A 114 -6.32 27.12 -23.29
N ARG A 115 -7.07 26.54 -24.25
CA ARG A 115 -8.35 27.07 -24.74
C ARG A 115 -8.31 28.54 -25.18
N LYS A 116 -7.23 28.92 -25.87
CA LYS A 116 -7.07 30.29 -26.35
C LYS A 116 -8.01 30.55 -27.51
N ARG A 117 -8.80 31.63 -27.41
CA ARG A 117 -9.69 32.11 -28.46
C ARG A 117 -9.00 33.17 -29.31
N TYR A 118 -9.06 32.99 -30.62
CA TYR A 118 -8.61 33.95 -31.62
C TYR A 118 -9.80 34.43 -32.42
N GLN A 119 -9.84 35.74 -32.69
CA GLN A 119 -10.74 36.27 -33.71
C GLN A 119 -10.03 36.21 -35.06
N ALA A 120 -10.63 35.48 -35.99
CA ALA A 120 -10.18 35.44 -37.37
C ALA A 120 -10.64 36.70 -38.11
N VAL A 121 -10.01 36.95 -39.26
CA VAL A 121 -10.24 38.15 -40.09
C VAL A 121 -11.67 38.22 -40.64
N ASP A 122 -12.34 37.07 -40.75
CA ASP A 122 -13.73 36.94 -41.16
C ASP A 122 -14.74 37.18 -40.01
N GLY A 123 -14.25 37.48 -38.80
CA GLY A 123 -15.06 37.67 -37.59
C GLY A 123 -15.41 36.36 -36.87
N SER A 124 -14.98 35.20 -37.37
CA SER A 124 -15.17 33.93 -36.67
C SER A 124 -14.25 33.82 -35.45
N THR A 125 -14.71 33.14 -34.40
CA THR A 125 -13.88 32.85 -33.23
C THR A 125 -13.38 31.41 -33.33
N GLN A 126 -12.07 31.24 -33.43
CA GLN A 126 -11.41 29.94 -33.38
C GLN A 126 -10.91 29.71 -31.96
N GLU A 127 -11.28 28.58 -31.37
CA GLU A 127 -10.77 28.14 -30.08
C GLU A 127 -9.83 26.95 -30.32
N LEU A 128 -8.60 27.06 -29.83
CA LEU A 128 -7.59 26.01 -29.91
C LEU A 128 -7.48 25.31 -28.55
N ASP A 129 -7.36 23.98 -28.52
CA ASP A 129 -7.22 23.19 -27.30
C ASP A 129 -5.98 23.62 -26.49
N VAL A 130 -4.79 23.49 -27.09
CA VAL A 130 -3.51 23.90 -26.47
C VAL A 130 -2.56 24.48 -27.50
N ILE A 131 -1.80 25.50 -27.08
CA ILE A 131 -0.65 26.05 -27.79
C ILE A 131 0.57 25.96 -26.90
N VAL A 132 1.64 25.32 -27.35
CA VAL A 132 2.93 25.26 -26.66
C VAL A 132 3.92 26.21 -27.34
N HIS A 133 4.52 27.11 -26.57
CA HIS A 133 5.50 28.07 -27.04
C HIS A 133 6.91 27.47 -26.94
N LEU A 134 7.57 27.35 -28.09
CA LEU A 134 8.93 26.85 -28.19
C LEU A 134 9.95 28.00 -28.37
N PRO A 135 11.22 27.77 -28.00
CA PRO A 135 12.28 28.73 -28.25
C PRO A 135 12.39 29.13 -29.73
N GLY A 136 12.67 30.41 -29.97
CA GLY A 136 12.79 30.96 -31.33
C GLY A 136 11.46 31.36 -31.97
N LYS A 137 10.45 31.72 -31.15
CA LYS A 137 9.12 32.18 -31.60
C LYS A 137 8.40 31.15 -32.47
N ARG A 138 8.51 29.87 -32.10
CA ARG A 138 7.79 28.78 -32.75
C ARG A 138 6.68 28.31 -31.83
N ASP A 139 5.53 27.98 -32.41
CA ASP A 139 4.38 27.50 -31.67
C ASP A 139 3.97 26.12 -32.17
N VAL A 140 3.52 25.27 -31.26
CA VAL A 140 2.94 23.95 -31.57
C VAL A 140 1.51 23.92 -31.07
N ILE A 141 0.57 23.63 -31.96
CA ILE A 141 -0.85 23.48 -31.63
C ILE A 141 -1.13 22.00 -31.40
N ILE A 142 -1.77 21.67 -30.28
CA ILE A 142 -2.11 20.29 -29.90
C ILE A 142 -3.63 20.19 -29.70
N ASP A 143 -4.26 19.24 -30.40
CA ASP A 143 -5.68 18.88 -30.28
C ASP A 143 -5.82 17.55 -29.55
N SER A 144 -6.69 17.51 -28.54
CA SER A 144 -6.92 16.31 -27.74
C SER A 144 -8.10 15.50 -28.29
N LYS A 145 -7.82 14.60 -29.23
CA LYS A 145 -8.86 13.73 -29.79
C LYS A 145 -8.99 12.40 -29.04
N VAL A 146 -10.15 12.18 -28.43
CA VAL A 146 -10.53 10.90 -27.81
C VAL A 146 -11.63 10.24 -28.64
N SER A 147 -11.42 8.98 -29.05
CA SER A 147 -12.43 8.17 -29.74
C SER A 147 -12.73 6.92 -28.91
N LEU A 148 -14.01 6.73 -28.57
CA LEU A 148 -14.48 5.64 -27.70
C LEU A 148 -15.07 4.44 -28.45
N SER A 149 -15.29 4.55 -29.76
CA SER A 149 -15.99 3.52 -30.54
C SER A 149 -15.31 2.15 -30.45
N GLY A 150 -13.98 2.09 -30.61
CA GLY A 150 -13.25 0.82 -30.55
C GLY A 150 -13.17 0.21 -29.14
N TRP A 151 -13.16 1.05 -28.10
CA TRP A 151 -13.17 0.56 -26.72
C TRP A 151 -14.56 0.03 -26.33
N GLU A 152 -15.61 0.73 -26.74
CA GLU A 152 -16.99 0.30 -26.50
C GLU A 152 -17.30 -1.03 -27.19
N GLU A 153 -16.87 -1.20 -28.44
CA GLU A 153 -17.00 -2.47 -29.16
C GLU A 153 -16.23 -3.60 -28.45
N TYR A 154 -15.00 -3.35 -28.01
CA TYR A 154 -14.20 -4.34 -27.29
C TYR A 154 -14.82 -4.76 -25.95
N VAL A 155 -15.29 -3.80 -25.15
CA VAL A 155 -15.86 -4.08 -23.81
C VAL A 155 -17.25 -4.73 -23.92
N ASN A 156 -18.03 -4.39 -24.95
CA ASN A 156 -19.34 -4.99 -25.20
C ASN A 156 -19.29 -6.25 -26.06
N ALA A 157 -18.13 -6.60 -26.64
CA ALA A 157 -17.93 -7.87 -27.30
C ALA A 157 -18.07 -8.98 -26.25
N LYS A 158 -19.22 -9.65 -26.26
CA LYS A 158 -19.45 -10.85 -25.46
C LYS A 158 -18.46 -11.92 -25.89
N ASN A 159 -17.72 -12.46 -24.92
CA ASN A 159 -17.22 -13.83 -24.99
C ASN A 159 -18.38 -14.83 -24.83
#